data_AF-A0A0Q5M5R2-F1
#
_entry.id   AF-A0A0Q5M5R2-F1
#
_cell.length_a   1.000
_cell.length_b   1.000
_cell.length_c   1.000
_cell.angle_alpha   90.00
_cell.angle_beta   90.00
_cell.angle_gamma   90.00
#
_symmetry.space_group_name_H-M   'P 1'
#
loop_
_entity.id
_entity.type
_entity.pdbx_description
1 polymer ?
#
loop_
_entity_poly.entity_id
_entity_poly.type
_entity_poly.pdbx_seq_one_letter_code
_entity_poly.pdbx_strand_id
1 'polypeptide(L)'
;MKKTALTLALAAAAALPSLAWALTARQAVEVMDRHQYAAPQDLKKQYGYWTADAVSADGTRVTVLIDDKDGGITAIQDSDIGGKLPSVEQVTQHLRSTGFAVVQDLELDDGFWHAEVRPSGRGGEKQELVLHPGTLQVLSRVGPSGGTINGQPALSAAQVQQALQQAGYTRVSGIEFDDGVWEAEAVNTANLAVELRVDPVTGKVLRERLDD
;
A
#
# COMPACT_ATOMS: atom_id res chain seq x y z
N MET A 1 -72.13 14.36 1.74
CA MET A 1 -71.02 13.55 1.20
C MET A 1 -69.80 13.79 2.09
N LYS A 2 -69.46 12.85 2.98
CA LYS A 2 -68.31 12.97 3.91
C LYS A 2 -67.06 12.50 3.17
N LYS A 3 -66.08 13.38 2.98
CA LYS A 3 -64.78 13.03 2.41
C LYS A 3 -63.84 12.62 3.55
N THR A 4 -63.52 11.34 3.61
CA THR A 4 -62.52 10.77 4.52
C THR A 4 -61.14 11.00 3.91
N ALA A 5 -60.28 11.78 4.57
CA ALA A 5 -58.88 11.90 4.21
C ALA A 5 -58.08 10.87 5.01
N LEU A 6 -57.40 9.95 4.32
CA LEU A 6 -56.48 8.97 4.90
C LEU A 6 -55.10 9.61 4.99
N THR A 7 -54.58 9.80 6.19
CA THR A 7 -53.23 10.31 6.41
C THR A 7 -52.24 9.14 6.29
N LEU A 8 -51.39 9.13 5.25
CA LEU A 8 -50.26 8.22 5.17
C LEU A 8 -49.14 8.75 6.07
N ALA A 9 -48.83 8.04 7.15
CA ALA A 9 -47.61 8.28 7.91
C ALA A 9 -46.43 7.66 7.14
N LEU A 10 -45.59 8.50 6.54
CA LEU A 10 -44.31 8.07 5.97
C LEU A 10 -43.36 7.80 7.14
N ALA A 11 -43.09 6.53 7.43
CA ALA A 11 -41.99 6.17 8.33
C ALA A 11 -40.68 6.50 7.62
N ALA A 12 -39.99 7.56 8.07
CA ALA A 12 -38.63 7.84 7.67
C ALA A 12 -37.74 6.70 8.18
N ALA A 13 -37.34 5.78 7.30
CA ALA A 13 -36.27 4.85 7.58
C ALA A 13 -34.98 5.69 7.73
N ALA A 14 -34.51 5.86 8.97
CA ALA A 14 -33.20 6.42 9.22
C ALA A 14 -32.17 5.51 8.56
N ALA A 15 -31.50 6.00 7.51
CA ALA A 15 -30.33 5.33 6.95
C ALA A 15 -29.25 5.35 8.04
N LEU A 16 -28.97 4.18 8.63
CA LEU A 16 -27.78 4.00 9.44
C LEU A 16 -26.57 4.30 8.55
N PRO A 17 -25.57 5.08 8.99
CA PRO A 17 -24.33 5.19 8.26
C PRO A 17 -23.76 3.77 8.13
N SER A 18 -23.61 3.31 6.90
CA SER A 18 -22.83 2.10 6.62
C SER A 18 -21.46 2.32 7.25
N LEU A 19 -21.18 1.60 8.33
CA LEU A 19 -19.81 1.38 8.76
C LEU A 19 -19.13 0.72 7.56
N ALA A 20 -18.43 1.52 6.76
CA ALA A 20 -17.67 1.04 5.61
C ALA A 20 -16.51 0.23 6.18
N TRP A 21 -16.78 -1.04 6.49
CA TRP A 21 -15.72 -1.99 6.79
C TRP A 21 -14.90 -2.16 5.53
N ALA A 22 -13.58 -2.12 5.72
CA ALA A 22 -12.60 -2.58 4.75
C ALA A 22 -13.12 -3.81 4.01
N LEU A 23 -13.04 -3.79 2.68
CA LEU A 23 -13.45 -4.92 1.85
C LEU A 23 -12.74 -6.21 2.27
N THR A 24 -13.49 -7.30 2.24
CA THR A 24 -12.93 -8.66 2.31
C THR A 24 -12.42 -9.11 0.94
N ALA A 25 -11.52 -10.10 0.90
CA ALA A 25 -11.00 -10.67 -0.34
C ALA A 25 -12.13 -11.11 -1.29
N ARG A 26 -13.18 -11.75 -0.74
CA ARG A 26 -14.36 -12.17 -1.50
C ARG A 26 -15.08 -10.97 -2.12
N GLN A 27 -15.30 -9.90 -1.36
CA GLN A 27 -15.96 -8.70 -1.88
C GLN A 27 -15.11 -8.01 -2.95
N ALA A 28 -13.78 -8.03 -2.84
CA ALA A 28 -12.89 -7.53 -3.88
C ALA A 28 -13.04 -8.32 -5.19
N VAL A 29 -13.10 -9.66 -5.14
CA VAL A 29 -13.38 -10.48 -6.32
C VAL A 29 -14.78 -10.17 -6.91
N GLU A 30 -15.79 -10.00 -6.06
CA GLU A 30 -17.13 -9.61 -6.52
C GLU A 30 -17.14 -8.22 -7.19
N VAL A 31 -16.26 -7.29 -6.77
CA VAL A 31 -16.05 -6.02 -7.48
C VAL A 31 -15.45 -6.29 -8.87
N MET A 32 -14.39 -7.10 -8.99
CA MET A 32 -13.78 -7.46 -10.28
C MET A 32 -14.81 -8.06 -11.25
N ASP A 33 -15.60 -9.03 -10.79
CA ASP A 33 -16.63 -9.69 -11.58
C ASP A 33 -17.67 -8.69 -12.13
N ARG A 34 -18.14 -7.75 -11.30
CA ARG A 34 -19.09 -6.70 -11.71
C ARG A 34 -18.52 -5.77 -12.78
N HIS A 35 -17.20 -5.56 -12.76
CA HIS A 35 -16.48 -4.75 -13.75
C HIS A 35 -15.93 -5.59 -14.92
N GLN A 36 -16.31 -6.86 -15.02
CA GLN A 36 -15.92 -7.79 -16.09
C GLN A 36 -14.41 -8.07 -16.15
N TYR A 37 -13.73 -8.02 -15.00
CA TYR A 37 -12.39 -8.55 -14.85
C TYR A 37 -12.47 -9.99 -14.36
N ALA A 38 -11.91 -10.92 -15.12
CA ALA A 38 -11.99 -12.35 -14.89
C ALA A 38 -10.65 -12.93 -14.44
N ALA A 39 -10.72 -14.13 -13.85
CA ALA A 39 -9.55 -14.93 -13.45
C ALA A 39 -8.51 -14.18 -12.59
N PRO A 40 -8.92 -13.60 -11.44
CA PRO A 40 -8.00 -12.92 -10.55
C PRO A 40 -6.92 -13.88 -10.01
N GLN A 41 -5.67 -13.44 -10.07
CA GLN A 41 -4.49 -14.14 -9.56
C GLN A 41 -3.71 -13.20 -8.63
N ASP A 42 -2.96 -13.80 -7.71
CA ASP A 42 -2.10 -13.07 -6.77
C ASP A 42 -2.82 -11.98 -5.97
N LEU A 43 -4.10 -12.25 -5.64
CA LEU A 43 -4.94 -11.33 -4.87
C LEU A 43 -4.31 -11.06 -3.49
N LYS A 44 -3.86 -9.82 -3.29
CA LYS A 44 -3.24 -9.36 -2.05
C LYS A 44 -3.77 -7.99 -1.66
N LYS A 45 -3.65 -7.65 -0.38
CA LYS A 45 -4.03 -6.35 0.16
C LYS A 45 -2.78 -5.57 0.53
N GLN A 46 -2.60 -4.41 -0.08
CA GLN A 46 -1.46 -3.53 0.16
C GLN A 46 -1.85 -2.07 0.03
N TYR A 47 -1.28 -1.23 0.90
CA TYR A 47 -1.44 0.23 0.85
C TYR A 47 -2.89 0.76 0.85
N GLY A 48 -3.85 0.00 1.39
CA GLY A 48 -5.28 0.36 1.38
C GLY A 48 -6.04 -0.09 0.13
N TYR A 49 -5.44 -0.94 -0.69
CA TYR A 49 -6.04 -1.48 -1.91
C TYR A 49 -5.95 -3.01 -1.91
N TRP A 50 -6.94 -3.65 -2.51
CA TRP A 50 -6.79 -4.99 -3.05
C TRP A 50 -6.15 -4.89 -4.43
N THR A 51 -5.13 -5.68 -4.70
CA THR A 51 -4.49 -5.79 -6.02
C THR A 51 -4.54 -7.24 -6.50
N ALA A 52 -4.73 -7.45 -7.79
CA ALA A 52 -4.65 -8.76 -8.44
C ALA A 52 -4.33 -8.60 -9.93
N ASP A 53 -3.68 -9.60 -10.50
CA ASP A 53 -3.64 -9.76 -11.95
C ASP A 53 -4.95 -10.37 -12.44
N ALA A 54 -5.52 -9.82 -13.50
CA ALA A 54 -6.81 -10.25 -14.05
C ALA A 54 -6.83 -10.12 -15.57
N VAL A 55 -7.92 -10.59 -16.16
CA VAL A 55 -8.18 -10.50 -17.60
C VAL A 55 -9.38 -9.60 -17.83
N SER A 56 -9.22 -8.54 -18.60
CA SER A 56 -10.32 -7.65 -19.01
C SER A 56 -11.25 -8.33 -20.03
N ALA A 57 -12.42 -7.72 -20.26
CA ALA A 57 -13.44 -8.26 -21.15
C ALA A 57 -12.96 -8.48 -22.61
N ASP A 58 -11.95 -7.74 -23.06
CA ASP A 58 -11.32 -7.89 -24.39
C ASP A 58 -10.21 -8.96 -24.43
N GLY A 59 -9.96 -9.66 -23.32
CA GLY A 59 -8.96 -10.73 -23.21
C GLY A 59 -7.56 -10.24 -22.84
N THR A 60 -7.38 -8.95 -22.54
CA THR A 60 -6.09 -8.38 -22.16
C THR A 60 -5.76 -8.66 -20.70
N ARG A 61 -4.48 -8.94 -20.39
CA ARG A 61 -4.01 -9.01 -19.00
C ARG A 61 -3.81 -7.62 -18.44
N VAL A 62 -4.28 -7.42 -17.21
CA VAL A 62 -4.22 -6.15 -16.48
C VAL A 62 -3.96 -6.42 -15.01
N THR A 63 -3.30 -5.49 -14.32
CA THR A 63 -3.30 -5.45 -12.86
C THR A 63 -4.46 -4.56 -12.41
N VAL A 64 -5.27 -5.03 -11.45
CA VAL A 64 -6.47 -4.33 -10.98
C VAL A 64 -6.27 -3.92 -9.53
N LEU A 65 -6.37 -2.63 -9.26
CA LEU A 65 -6.44 -2.05 -7.92
C LEU A 65 -7.90 -1.77 -7.56
N ILE A 66 -8.31 -2.18 -6.36
CA ILE A 66 -9.61 -1.86 -5.77
C ILE A 66 -9.39 -1.17 -4.44
N ASP A 67 -9.88 0.05 -4.31
CA ASP A 67 -9.85 0.80 -3.08
C ASP A 67 -10.67 0.08 -2.00
N ASP A 68 -10.01 -0.24 -0.89
CA ASP A 68 -10.58 -1.00 0.21
C ASP A 68 -11.73 -0.27 0.93
N LYS A 69 -11.81 1.06 0.78
CA LYS A 69 -12.82 1.89 1.48
C LYS A 69 -14.17 1.93 0.77
N ASP A 70 -14.17 1.95 -0.57
CA ASP A 70 -15.37 2.19 -1.37
C ASP A 70 -15.50 1.31 -2.60
N GLY A 71 -14.52 0.44 -2.88
CA GLY A 71 -14.53 -0.44 -4.03
C GLY A 71 -14.24 0.26 -5.36
N GLY A 72 -13.72 1.49 -5.33
CA GLY A 72 -13.26 2.18 -6.54
C GLY A 72 -12.19 1.36 -7.26
N ILE A 73 -12.27 1.25 -8.58
CA ILE A 73 -11.42 0.36 -9.38
C ILE A 73 -10.49 1.15 -10.31
N THR A 74 -9.23 0.75 -10.36
CA THR A 74 -8.22 1.23 -11.32
C THR A 74 -7.61 0.01 -11.98
N ALA A 75 -7.70 -0.08 -13.32
CA ALA A 75 -7.00 -1.11 -14.08
C ALA A 75 -5.72 -0.52 -14.70
N ILE A 76 -4.65 -1.28 -14.63
CA ILE A 76 -3.33 -0.92 -15.10
C ILE A 76 -2.97 -1.88 -16.23
N GLN A 77 -2.61 -1.30 -17.36
CA GLN A 77 -2.04 -2.00 -18.50
C GLN A 77 -0.78 -1.25 -18.91
N ASP A 78 0.30 -1.96 -19.23
CA ASP A 78 1.57 -1.33 -19.61
C ASP A 78 1.43 -0.34 -20.77
N SER A 79 0.54 -0.63 -21.73
CA SER A 79 0.28 0.25 -22.86
C SER A 79 -0.44 1.56 -22.51
N ASP A 80 -1.01 1.67 -21.30
CA ASP A 80 -1.63 2.90 -20.82
C ASP A 80 -0.59 3.88 -20.24
N ILE A 81 0.64 3.44 -19.96
CA ILE A 81 1.73 4.27 -19.44
C ILE A 81 2.18 5.31 -20.47
N GLY A 82 2.25 6.58 -20.05
CA GLY A 82 2.51 7.73 -20.92
C GLY A 82 1.29 8.20 -21.73
N GLY A 83 0.12 7.56 -21.51
CA GLY A 83 -1.16 7.96 -22.07
C GLY A 83 -2.17 8.25 -20.96
N LYS A 84 -2.94 7.22 -20.56
CA LYS A 84 -3.92 7.33 -19.48
C LYS A 84 -3.26 7.32 -18.10
N LEU A 85 -2.15 6.61 -17.98
CA LEU A 85 -1.32 6.60 -16.78
C LEU A 85 -0.08 7.48 -17.00
N PRO A 86 0.41 8.17 -15.96
CA PRO A 86 1.65 8.92 -16.02
C PRO A 86 2.82 8.08 -16.53
N SER A 87 3.75 8.67 -17.27
CA SER A 87 5.05 8.05 -17.58
C SER A 87 6.04 8.24 -16.42
N VAL A 88 7.14 7.48 -16.42
CA VAL A 88 8.28 7.65 -15.50
C VAL A 88 8.75 9.11 -15.47
N GLU A 89 8.81 9.78 -16.62
CA GLU A 89 9.19 11.19 -16.70
C GLU A 89 8.17 12.09 -15.99
N GLN A 90 6.88 11.88 -16.22
CA GLN A 90 5.83 12.67 -15.58
C GLN A 90 5.80 12.48 -14.06
N VAL A 91 6.00 11.24 -13.58
CA VAL A 91 6.07 10.93 -12.15
C VAL A 91 7.33 11.55 -11.53
N THR A 92 8.48 11.47 -12.22
CA THR A 92 9.72 12.14 -11.79
C THR A 92 9.54 13.65 -11.67
N GLN A 93 8.92 14.29 -12.66
CA GLN A 93 8.64 15.72 -12.65
C GLN A 93 7.68 16.09 -11.51
N HIS A 94 6.64 15.29 -11.29
CA HIS A 94 5.73 15.45 -10.18
C HIS A 94 6.48 15.41 -8.84
N LEU A 95 7.26 14.35 -8.58
CA LEU A 95 8.03 14.21 -7.34
C LEU A 95 9.01 15.36 -7.12
N ARG A 96 9.73 15.79 -8.16
CA ARG A 96 10.61 16.97 -8.09
C ARG A 96 9.87 18.24 -7.74
N SER A 97 8.69 18.45 -8.32
CA SER A 97 7.85 19.62 -8.00
C SER A 97 7.34 19.63 -6.56
N THR A 98 7.27 18.47 -5.90
CA THR A 98 6.88 18.34 -4.48
C THR A 98 8.02 18.50 -3.49
N GLY A 99 9.26 18.72 -3.96
CA GLY A 99 10.43 19.00 -3.10
C GLY A 99 11.44 17.86 -2.98
N PHE A 100 11.30 16.78 -3.75
CA PHE A 100 12.31 15.73 -3.83
C PHE A 100 13.41 16.11 -4.82
N ALA A 101 14.65 16.25 -4.33
CA ALA A 101 15.79 16.61 -5.16
C ALA A 101 16.35 15.40 -5.93
N VAL A 102 16.24 14.21 -5.34
CA VAL A 102 16.65 12.94 -5.93
C VAL A 102 15.43 12.04 -6.03
N VAL A 103 15.30 11.40 -7.18
CA VAL A 103 14.33 10.34 -7.48
C VAL A 103 15.11 9.26 -8.21
N GLN A 104 15.13 8.06 -7.64
CA GLN A 104 15.85 6.88 -8.10
C GLN A 104 14.91 5.68 -8.04
N ASP A 105 15.25 4.63 -8.79
CA ASP A 105 14.54 3.35 -8.79
C ASP A 105 13.02 3.53 -8.93
N LEU A 106 12.64 4.46 -9.81
CA LEU A 106 11.25 4.78 -10.09
C LEU A 106 10.70 3.79 -11.11
N GLU A 107 9.80 2.93 -10.67
CA GLU A 107 9.15 1.92 -11.49
C GLU A 107 7.68 1.73 -11.11
N LEU A 108 6.90 1.20 -12.06
CA LEU A 108 5.52 0.78 -11.79
C LEU A 108 5.57 -0.74 -11.58
N ASP A 109 5.31 -1.17 -10.35
CA ASP A 109 5.30 -2.58 -9.97
C ASP A 109 4.09 -2.87 -9.07
N ASP A 110 3.55 -4.09 -9.19
CA ASP A 110 2.35 -4.54 -8.47
C ASP A 110 1.14 -3.58 -8.54
N GLY A 111 1.10 -2.75 -9.60
CA GLY A 111 0.08 -1.73 -9.85
C GLY A 111 0.29 -0.40 -9.12
N PHE A 112 1.45 -0.16 -8.51
CA PHE A 112 1.81 1.09 -7.83
C PHE A 112 3.11 1.66 -8.38
N TRP A 113 3.31 2.98 -8.27
CA TRP A 113 4.63 3.56 -8.49
C TRP A 113 5.47 3.39 -7.23
N HIS A 114 6.62 2.77 -7.35
CA HIS A 114 7.66 2.66 -6.32
C HIS A 114 8.77 3.63 -6.66
N ALA A 115 9.34 4.30 -5.66
CA ALA A 115 10.46 5.21 -5.87
C ALA A 115 11.29 5.41 -4.62
N GLU A 116 12.61 5.39 -4.79
CA GLU A 116 13.54 5.93 -3.82
C GLU A 116 13.68 7.42 -4.01
N VAL A 117 13.42 8.20 -2.96
CA VAL A 117 13.53 9.66 -3.03
C VAL A 117 14.37 10.25 -1.90
N ARG A 118 14.88 11.46 -2.14
CA ARG A 118 15.55 12.26 -1.11
C ARG A 118 15.06 13.71 -1.17
N PRO A 119 14.54 14.28 -0.08
CA PRO A 119 14.13 15.68 -0.02
C PRO A 119 15.30 16.64 -0.27
N SER A 120 15.00 17.84 -0.78
CA SER A 120 15.98 18.93 -0.86
C SER A 120 16.31 19.46 0.55
N GLY A 121 17.58 19.39 0.96
CA GLY A 121 18.04 19.96 2.24
C GLY A 121 19.27 19.23 2.79
N ARG A 122 19.98 19.87 3.73
CA ARG A 122 21.05 19.17 4.47
C ARG A 122 20.40 18.09 5.34
N GLY A 123 20.85 16.85 5.20
CA GLY A 123 20.34 15.73 5.99
C GLY A 123 19.04 15.13 5.48
N GLY A 124 18.65 15.38 4.22
CA GLY A 124 17.58 14.62 3.58
C GLY A 124 17.94 13.13 3.58
N GLU A 125 17.16 12.32 4.30
CA GLU A 125 17.31 10.87 4.31
C GLU A 125 16.67 10.25 3.05
N LYS A 126 17.14 9.05 2.69
CA LYS A 126 16.47 8.22 1.68
C LYS A 126 15.09 7.84 2.21
N GLN A 127 14.08 7.90 1.35
CA GLN A 127 12.71 7.50 1.66
C GLN A 127 12.18 6.61 0.53
N GLU A 128 11.60 5.47 0.89
CA GLU A 128 10.81 4.63 -0.01
C GLU A 128 9.40 5.18 -0.13
N LEU A 129 8.98 5.49 -1.36
CA LEU A 129 7.63 5.97 -1.67
C LEU A 129 6.86 4.92 -2.45
N VAL A 130 5.58 4.83 -2.12
CA VAL A 130 4.59 4.14 -2.95
C VAL A 130 3.48 5.10 -3.29
N LEU A 131 3.16 5.24 -4.58
CA LEU A 131 2.13 6.14 -5.08
C LEU A 131 1.04 5.36 -5.84
N HIS A 132 -0.19 5.85 -5.76
CA HIS A 132 -1.27 5.36 -6.61
C HIS A 132 -0.93 5.60 -8.11
N PRO A 133 -1.17 4.63 -9.01
CA PRO A 133 -0.67 4.65 -10.39
C PRO A 133 -1.17 5.83 -11.22
N GLY A 134 -2.44 6.20 -11.08
CA GLY A 134 -3.05 7.31 -11.83
C GLY A 134 -2.99 8.67 -11.12
N THR A 135 -3.50 8.75 -9.90
CA THR A 135 -3.62 10.01 -9.13
C THR A 135 -2.30 10.52 -8.55
N LEU A 136 -1.26 9.69 -8.50
CA LEU A 136 0.02 9.98 -7.84
C LEU A 136 -0.13 10.34 -6.34
N GLN A 137 -1.24 9.93 -5.72
CA GLN A 137 -1.38 10.04 -4.27
C GLN A 137 -0.30 9.21 -3.58
N VAL A 138 0.43 9.82 -2.64
CA VAL A 138 1.38 9.10 -1.77
C VAL A 138 0.59 8.18 -0.83
N LEU A 139 0.79 6.87 -0.98
CA LEU A 139 0.17 5.82 -0.16
C LEU A 139 1.13 5.32 0.93
N SER A 140 2.43 5.29 0.63
CA SER A 140 3.49 5.00 1.58
C SER A 140 4.62 6.01 1.41
N ARG A 141 5.22 6.39 2.54
CA ARG A 141 6.48 7.13 2.61
C ARG A 141 7.18 6.70 3.89
N VAL A 142 8.29 5.99 3.77
CA VAL A 142 9.06 5.51 4.93
C VAL A 142 10.54 5.78 4.70
N GLY A 143 11.21 6.35 5.70
CA GLY A 143 12.66 6.46 5.75
C GLY A 143 13.20 5.99 7.10
N PRO A 144 14.52 6.13 7.34
CA PRO A 144 15.15 5.77 8.62
C PRO A 144 14.46 6.37 9.84
N SER A 145 13.91 7.58 9.72
CA SER A 145 13.17 8.27 10.79
C SER A 145 11.70 7.83 10.94
N GLY A 146 11.28 6.80 10.21
CA GLY A 146 9.90 6.31 10.15
C GLY A 146 9.10 6.98 9.03
N GLY A 147 7.78 7.02 9.18
CA GLY A 147 6.93 7.67 8.18
C GLY A 147 5.47 7.24 8.28
N THR A 148 4.83 7.04 7.13
CA THR A 148 3.43 6.64 7.06
C THR A 148 3.18 5.57 6.01
N ILE A 149 2.37 4.57 6.34
CA ILE A 149 1.85 3.56 5.41
C ILE A 149 0.33 3.58 5.50
N ASN A 150 -0.36 3.87 4.38
CA ASN A 150 -1.82 3.97 4.32
C ASN A 150 -2.41 4.85 5.44
N GLY A 151 -1.78 6.00 5.70
CA GLY A 151 -2.17 6.94 6.75
C GLY A 151 -1.88 6.50 8.18
N GLN A 152 -1.34 5.30 8.41
CA GLN A 152 -0.87 4.84 9.71
C GLN A 152 0.60 5.22 9.92
N PRO A 153 1.02 5.56 11.16
CA PRO A 153 2.43 5.75 11.47
C PRO A 153 3.22 4.46 11.22
N ALA A 154 4.35 4.58 10.50
CA ALA A 154 5.35 3.53 10.37
C ALA A 154 6.48 3.78 11.37
N LEU A 155 7.00 2.69 11.95
CA LEU A 155 8.11 2.72 12.89
C LEU A 155 9.38 3.23 12.20
N SER A 156 10.23 3.91 12.96
CA SER A 156 11.60 4.25 12.56
C SER A 156 12.55 3.06 12.75
N ALA A 157 13.72 3.12 12.11
CA ALA A 157 14.76 2.11 12.28
C ALA A 157 15.14 1.91 13.76
N ALA A 158 15.21 3.00 14.54
CA ALA A 158 15.49 2.95 15.97
C ALA A 158 14.37 2.27 16.78
N GLN A 159 13.11 2.49 16.40
CA GLN A 159 11.97 1.82 17.03
C GLN A 159 11.92 0.32 16.71
N VAL A 160 12.25 -0.05 15.46
CA VAL A 160 12.39 -1.45 15.05
C VAL A 160 13.53 -2.13 15.82
N GLN A 161 14.69 -1.48 15.94
CA GLN A 161 15.80 -1.97 16.75
C GLN A 161 15.37 -2.28 18.18
N GLN A 162 14.62 -1.36 18.80
CA GLN A 162 14.12 -1.53 20.15
C GLN A 162 13.11 -2.70 20.25
N ALA A 163 12.19 -2.82 19.29
CA ALA A 163 11.23 -3.91 19.24
C ALA A 163 11.92 -5.28 19.14
N LEU A 164 12.94 -5.40 18.29
CA LEU A 164 13.73 -6.62 18.14
C LEU A 164 14.50 -6.97 19.42
N GLN A 165 15.12 -5.99 20.08
CA GLN A 165 15.80 -6.20 21.35
C GLN A 165 14.84 -6.68 22.45
N GLN A 166 13.62 -6.13 22.50
CA GLN A 166 12.58 -6.57 23.42
C GLN A 166 12.07 -7.99 23.12
N ALA A 167 12.10 -8.39 21.85
CA ALA A 167 11.77 -9.75 21.42
C ALA A 167 12.89 -10.78 21.71
N GLY A 168 14.03 -10.34 22.24
CA GLY A 168 15.14 -11.23 22.64
C GLY A 168 16.26 -11.36 21.60
N TYR A 169 16.19 -10.63 20.49
CA TYR A 169 17.29 -10.55 19.54
C TYR A 169 18.42 -9.68 20.08
N THR A 170 19.65 -10.05 19.77
CA THR A 170 20.85 -9.31 20.16
C THR A 170 21.65 -8.92 18.93
N ARG A 171 22.62 -8.00 19.10
CA ARG A 171 23.49 -7.53 18.01
C ARG A 171 22.72 -7.07 16.76
N VAL A 172 21.60 -6.38 16.98
CA VAL A 172 20.75 -5.88 15.89
C VAL A 172 21.48 -4.78 15.11
N SER A 173 21.60 -4.95 13.79
CA SER A 173 22.25 -4.03 12.86
C SER A 173 21.60 -4.12 11.46
N GLY A 174 22.11 -3.35 10.48
CA GLY A 174 21.65 -3.43 9.09
C GLY A 174 20.16 -3.15 8.91
N ILE A 175 19.60 -2.21 9.69
CA ILE A 175 18.17 -1.93 9.66
C ILE A 175 17.84 -1.02 8.48
N GLU A 176 17.25 -1.60 7.44
CA GLU A 176 16.89 -0.92 6.20
C GLU A 176 15.42 -1.18 5.88
N PHE A 177 14.75 -0.22 5.24
CA PHE A 177 13.36 -0.38 4.82
C PHE A 177 13.35 -0.59 3.30
N ASP A 178 12.82 -1.74 2.89
CA ASP A 178 12.74 -2.17 1.50
C ASP A 178 11.55 -3.13 1.33
N ASP A 179 11.01 -3.28 0.11
CA ASP A 179 9.87 -4.16 -0.20
C ASP A 179 8.64 -3.94 0.71
N GLY A 180 8.48 -2.75 1.28
CA GLY A 180 7.40 -2.44 2.22
C GLY A 180 7.57 -3.05 3.63
N VAL A 181 8.74 -3.58 3.97
CA VAL A 181 9.08 -4.14 5.28
C VAL A 181 10.40 -3.56 5.80
N TRP A 182 10.67 -3.75 7.10
CA TRP A 182 12.02 -3.54 7.61
C TRP A 182 12.81 -4.84 7.50
N GLU A 183 14.00 -4.76 6.94
CA GLU A 183 15.01 -5.82 6.99
C GLU A 183 16.01 -5.48 8.10
N ALA A 184 16.48 -6.51 8.83
CA ALA A 184 17.46 -6.33 9.88
C ALA A 184 18.30 -7.60 10.07
N GLU A 185 19.59 -7.41 10.35
CA GLU A 185 20.48 -8.47 10.80
C GLU A 185 20.47 -8.55 12.34
N ALA A 186 20.47 -9.75 12.89
CA ALA A 186 20.53 -9.96 14.33
C ALA A 186 21.12 -11.32 14.72
N VAL A 187 21.28 -11.54 16.03
CA VAL A 187 21.55 -12.85 16.62
C VAL A 187 20.33 -13.28 17.43
N ASN A 188 19.77 -14.45 17.08
CA ASN A 188 18.59 -15.01 17.75
C ASN A 188 18.94 -15.67 19.10
N THR A 189 17.94 -16.17 19.82
CA THR A 189 18.11 -16.78 21.15
C THR A 189 18.89 -18.10 21.12
N ALA A 190 19.03 -18.72 19.94
CA ALA A 190 19.88 -19.90 19.72
C ALA A 190 21.35 -19.53 19.42
N ASN A 191 21.71 -18.25 19.52
CA ASN A 191 23.04 -17.71 19.22
C ASN A 191 23.44 -17.93 17.74
N LEU A 192 22.47 -17.87 16.83
CA LEU A 192 22.67 -17.94 15.38
C LEU A 192 22.44 -16.56 14.76
N ALA A 193 23.24 -16.21 13.75
CA ALA A 193 23.03 -15.02 12.93
C ALA A 193 21.81 -15.22 12.03
N VAL A 194 20.97 -14.20 11.95
CA VAL A 194 19.71 -14.23 11.21
C VAL A 194 19.43 -12.90 10.51
N GLU A 195 18.79 -13.00 9.36
CA GLU A 195 18.11 -11.90 8.68
C GLU A 195 16.62 -11.95 9.04
N LEU A 196 16.06 -10.80 9.37
CA LEU A 196 14.68 -10.64 9.81
C LEU A 196 13.93 -9.72 8.86
N ARG A 197 12.72 -10.13 8.46
CA ARG A 197 11.72 -9.20 7.90
C ARG A 197 10.72 -8.83 8.97
N VAL A 198 10.49 -7.54 9.18
CA VAL A 198 9.74 -6.99 10.30
C VAL A 198 8.61 -6.10 9.79
N ASP A 199 7.43 -6.28 10.38
CA ASP A 199 6.25 -5.50 10.09
C ASP A 199 6.48 -4.02 10.45
N PRO A 200 6.28 -3.08 9.51
CA PRO A 200 6.67 -1.70 9.72
C PRO A 200 5.75 -0.88 10.61
N VAL A 201 4.58 -1.41 10.96
CA VAL A 201 3.63 -0.70 11.84
C VAL A 201 3.72 -1.27 13.26
N THR A 202 3.90 -2.58 13.39
CA THR A 202 3.80 -3.30 14.67
C THR A 202 5.15 -3.73 15.24
N GLY A 203 6.21 -3.76 14.43
CA GLY A 203 7.54 -4.22 14.85
C GLY A 203 7.62 -5.74 15.04
N LYS A 204 6.62 -6.50 14.58
CA LYS A 204 6.60 -7.96 14.68
C LYS A 204 7.48 -8.58 13.60
N VAL A 205 8.26 -9.60 13.96
CA VAL A 205 8.99 -10.42 12.99
C VAL A 205 7.98 -11.20 12.14
N LEU A 206 8.01 -10.96 10.83
CA LEU A 206 7.22 -11.64 9.81
C LEU A 206 7.96 -12.88 9.30
N ARG A 207 9.29 -12.80 9.20
CA ARG A 207 10.15 -13.88 8.74
C ARG A 207 11.51 -13.82 9.44
N GLU A 208 12.04 -14.98 9.79
CA GLU A 208 13.41 -15.18 10.24
C GLU A 208 14.09 -16.17 9.29
N ARG A 209 15.31 -15.83 8.85
CA ARG A 209 16.14 -16.66 7.97
C ARG A 209 17.55 -16.72 8.56
N LEU A 210 18.20 -17.89 8.53
CA LEU A 210 19.62 -17.97 8.89
C LEU A 210 20.44 -17.14 7.90
N ASP A 211 21.40 -16.41 8.44
CA ASP A 211 22.39 -15.67 7.69
C ASP A 211 23.63 -16.57 7.51
N ASP A 212 24.02 -16.79 6.25
CA ASP A 212 25.00 -17.82 5.83
C ASP A 212 26.42 -17.24 5.69
#